data_AF-A0A0D0EXR9-F1
#
_entry.id   AF-A0A0D0EXR9-F1
#
_cell.length_a   1.000
_cell.length_b   1.000
_cell.length_c   1.000
_cell.angle_alpha   90.00
_cell.angle_beta   90.00
_cell.angle_gamma   90.00
#
_symmetry.space_group_name_H-M   'P 1'
#
loop_
_entity.id
_entity.type
_entity.pdbx_description
1 polymer ?
#
loop_
_entity_poly.entity_id
_entity_poly.type
_entity_poly.pdbx_seq_one_letter_code
_entity_poly.pdbx_strand_id
1 'polypeptide(L)'
;MNNNIYAQTKKLSINDQLVQDSIYKSTKKKVLNFSMKDFDNLFFEFFNAKSDPNKTLSKAEFYNYTVQIATFSDRLASLYPDQKQVAAENKEKWLSESYEEYLEYKASQKK
;
A
#
# COMPACT_ATOMS: atom_id res chain seq x y z
N MET A 1 -14.15 10.46 27.21
CA MET A 1 -12.76 10.01 26.93
C MET A 1 -12.60 10.00 25.42
N ASN A 2 -11.89 10.98 24.87
CA ASN A 2 -11.65 11.07 23.42
C ASN A 2 -10.57 10.04 23.06
N ASN A 3 -11.00 8.93 22.44
CA ASN A 3 -10.11 7.99 21.79
C ASN A 3 -9.57 8.65 20.52
N ASN A 4 -8.60 9.54 20.68
CA ASN A 4 -7.70 9.95 19.61
C ASN A 4 -6.79 8.76 19.26
N ILE A 5 -7.37 7.76 18.59
CA ILE A 5 -6.61 6.76 17.82
C ILE A 5 -6.23 7.45 16.51
N TYR A 6 -5.45 8.53 16.60
CA TYR A 6 -4.67 8.98 15.46
C TYR A 6 -3.53 7.97 15.37
N ALA A 7 -3.60 7.16 14.31
CA ALA A 7 -2.61 6.22 13.84
C ALA A 7 -1.26 6.36 14.57
N GLN A 8 -0.97 5.48 15.53
CA GLN A 8 0.41 5.20 15.86
C GLN A 8 1.01 4.60 14.59
N THR A 9 1.62 5.43 13.75
CA THR A 9 2.16 4.95 12.49
C THR A 9 3.22 3.92 12.80
N LYS A 10 2.91 2.66 12.48
CA LYS A 10 3.80 1.55 12.72
C LYS A 10 5.06 1.79 11.90
N LYS A 11 6.16 2.09 12.58
CA LYS A 11 7.43 2.35 11.92
C LYS A 11 7.98 1.04 11.38
N LEU A 12 7.97 0.88 10.06
CA LEU A 12 8.55 -0.27 9.38
C LEU A 12 10.04 -0.41 9.70
N SER A 13 10.57 -1.63 9.56
CA SER A 13 12.01 -1.86 9.67
C SER A 13 12.78 -1.06 8.60
N ILE A 14 14.04 -0.71 8.87
CA ILE A 14 14.89 0.03 7.92
C ILE A 14 15.01 -0.73 6.59
N ASN A 15 15.10 -2.06 6.65
CA ASN A 15 15.19 -2.90 5.46
C ASN A 15 13.93 -2.79 4.59
N ASP A 16 12.74 -2.77 5.21
CA ASP A 16 11.49 -2.62 4.47
C ASP A 16 11.35 -1.22 3.85
N GLN A 17 11.77 -0.18 4.59
CA GLN A 17 11.81 1.20 4.07
C GLN A 17 12.73 1.31 2.84
N LEU A 18 13.92 0.71 2.88
CA LEU A 18 14.84 0.71 1.74
C LEU A 18 14.25 0.02 0.50
N VAL A 19 13.52 -1.08 0.70
CA VAL A 19 12.80 -1.77 -0.39
C VAL A 19 11.69 -0.88 -0.95
N GLN A 20 10.87 -0.29 -0.08
CA GLN A 20 9.79 0.60 -0.50
C GLN A 20 10.33 1.82 -1.26
N ASP A 21 11.42 2.44 -0.81
CA ASP A 21 12.06 3.58 -1.47
C ASP A 21 12.58 3.22 -2.87
N SER A 22 13.18 2.05 -3.02
CA SER A 22 13.66 1.55 -4.31
C SER A 22 12.51 1.34 -5.30
N ILE A 23 11.42 0.74 -4.83
CA ILE A 23 10.19 0.53 -5.62
C ILE A 23 9.55 1.88 -5.98
N TYR A 24 9.46 2.80 -5.03
CA TYR A 24 8.89 4.12 -5.26
C TYR A 24 9.66 4.85 -6.37
N LYS A 25 11.00 4.90 -6.28
CA LYS A 25 11.84 5.55 -7.29
C LYS A 25 11.66 4.95 -8.68
N SER A 26 11.52 3.63 -8.79
CA SER A 26 11.39 2.95 -10.09
C SER A 26 9.97 3.02 -10.68
N THR A 27 8.93 3.08 -9.84
CA THR A 27 7.52 2.99 -10.29
C THR A 27 6.79 4.32 -10.31
N LYS A 28 7.25 5.35 -9.57
CA LYS A 28 6.54 6.63 -9.38
C LYS A 28 6.05 7.25 -10.68
N LYS A 29 6.93 7.40 -11.68
CA LYS A 29 6.56 8.06 -12.95
C LYS A 29 5.45 7.30 -13.67
N LYS A 30 5.48 5.97 -13.64
CA LYS A 30 4.45 5.12 -14.24
C LYS A 30 3.12 5.27 -13.49
N VAL A 31 3.14 5.15 -12.17
CA VAL A 31 1.93 5.22 -11.33
C VAL A 31 1.25 6.58 -11.41
N LEU A 32 2.02 7.67 -11.40
CA LEU A 32 1.44 9.02 -11.55
C LEU A 32 0.74 9.21 -12.90
N ASN A 33 0.98 8.35 -13.89
CA ASN A 33 0.29 8.35 -15.18
C ASN A 33 -0.89 7.35 -15.27
N PHE A 34 -1.16 6.55 -14.23
CA PHE A 34 -2.29 5.61 -14.21
C PHE A 34 -3.65 6.30 -14.37
N SER A 35 -4.51 5.72 -15.20
CA SER A 35 -5.94 6.03 -15.14
C SER A 35 -6.56 5.45 -13.88
N MET A 36 -7.79 5.87 -13.54
CA MET A 36 -8.56 5.21 -12.47
C MET A 36 -8.72 3.71 -12.73
N LYS A 37 -8.91 3.31 -14.00
CA LYS A 37 -9.00 1.89 -14.39
C LYS A 37 -7.70 1.12 -14.14
N ASP A 38 -6.55 1.73 -14.41
CA ASP A 38 -5.26 1.09 -14.12
C ASP A 38 -5.06 0.92 -12.61
N PHE A 39 -5.50 1.90 -11.83
CA PHE A 39 -5.50 1.81 -10.37
C PHE A 39 -6.46 0.73 -9.85
N ASP A 40 -7.69 0.69 -10.34
CA ASP A 40 -8.67 -0.33 -9.96
C ASP A 40 -8.15 -1.73 -10.27
N ASN A 41 -7.55 -1.92 -11.45
CA ASN A 41 -6.91 -3.18 -11.82
C ASN A 41 -5.79 -3.57 -10.85
N LEU A 42 -4.88 -2.63 -10.53
CA LEU A 42 -3.80 -2.86 -9.56
C LEU A 42 -4.37 -3.24 -8.18
N PHE A 43 -5.39 -2.51 -7.74
CA PHE A 43 -6.02 -2.69 -6.44
C PHE A 43 -6.70 -4.07 -6.34
N PHE A 44 -7.51 -4.43 -7.34
CA PHE A 44 -8.14 -5.75 -7.40
C PHE A 44 -7.13 -6.88 -7.55
N GLU A 45 -6.08 -6.70 -8.34
CA GLU A 45 -5.02 -7.70 -8.49
C GLU A 45 -4.33 -7.98 -7.16
N PHE A 46 -3.96 -6.94 -6.41
CA PHE A 46 -3.40 -7.09 -5.07
C PHE A 46 -4.39 -7.77 -4.12
N PHE A 47 -5.64 -7.32 -4.09
CA PHE A 47 -6.65 -7.86 -3.19
C PHE A 47 -6.91 -9.35 -3.46
N ASN A 48 -7.09 -9.71 -4.74
CA ASN A 48 -7.27 -11.09 -5.18
C ASN A 48 -6.05 -11.96 -4.82
N ALA A 49 -4.83 -11.45 -5.05
CA ALA A 49 -3.62 -12.17 -4.69
C ALA A 49 -3.44 -12.33 -3.17
N LYS A 50 -3.86 -11.33 -2.38
CA LYS A 50 -3.83 -11.37 -0.92
C LYS A 50 -4.86 -12.36 -0.38
N SER A 51 -6.06 -12.42 -0.96
CA SER A 51 -7.14 -13.32 -0.53
C SER A 51 -6.96 -14.77 -0.96
N ASP A 52 -6.25 -15.05 -2.05
CA ASP A 52 -6.07 -16.41 -2.57
C ASP A 52 -5.27 -17.29 -1.57
N PRO A 53 -5.86 -18.33 -0.95
CA PRO A 53 -5.17 -19.14 0.07
C PRO A 53 -3.96 -19.91 -0.46
N ASN A 54 -3.89 -20.13 -1.79
CA ASN A 54 -2.81 -20.86 -2.46
C ASN A 54 -1.68 -19.94 -2.92
N LYS A 55 -1.88 -18.62 -2.90
CA LYS A 55 -0.89 -17.62 -3.31
C LYS A 55 -0.33 -16.87 -2.11
N THR A 56 0.99 -16.85 -2.01
CA THR A 56 1.73 -15.98 -1.09
C THR A 56 2.65 -15.09 -1.92
N LEU A 57 2.45 -13.78 -1.83
CA LEU A 57 3.32 -12.79 -2.46
C LEU A 57 4.68 -12.83 -1.78
N SER A 58 5.75 -12.67 -2.54
CA SER A 58 7.07 -12.36 -1.99
C SER A 58 7.08 -10.95 -1.38
N LYS A 59 8.09 -10.66 -0.54
CA LYS A 59 8.28 -9.34 0.06
C LYS A 59 8.33 -8.23 -0.99
N ALA A 60 9.04 -8.48 -2.10
CA ALA A 60 9.17 -7.52 -3.19
C ALA A 60 7.83 -7.28 -3.90
N GLU A 61 7.06 -8.34 -4.20
CA GLU A 61 5.75 -8.21 -4.84
C GLU A 61 4.76 -7.49 -3.93
N PHE A 62 4.73 -7.84 -2.64
CA PHE A 62 3.87 -7.21 -1.65
C PHE A 62 4.12 -5.69 -1.60
N TYR A 63 5.37 -5.28 -1.37
CA TYR A 63 5.70 -3.86 -1.35
C TYR A 63 5.56 -3.19 -2.71
N ASN A 64 5.69 -3.94 -3.81
CA ASN A 64 5.44 -3.40 -5.14
C ASN A 64 3.97 -2.98 -5.31
N TYR A 65 3.02 -3.78 -4.81
CA TYR A 65 1.61 -3.37 -4.81
C TYR A 65 1.35 -2.21 -3.85
N THR A 66 1.77 -2.32 -2.58
CA THR A 66 1.41 -1.30 -1.57
C THR A 66 2.02 0.06 -1.88
N VAL A 67 3.27 0.12 -2.37
CA VAL A 67 3.92 1.37 -2.76
C VAL A 67 3.27 1.98 -4.00
N GLN A 68 2.87 1.18 -4.99
CA GLN A 68 2.17 1.71 -6.16
C GLN A 68 0.79 2.25 -5.78
N ILE A 69 0.03 1.54 -4.93
CA ILE A 69 -1.26 2.01 -4.42
C ILE A 69 -1.09 3.31 -3.62
N ALA A 70 -0.09 3.37 -2.73
CA ALA A 70 0.24 4.57 -1.97
C ALA A 70 0.60 5.75 -2.88
N THR A 71 1.42 5.50 -3.91
CA THR A 71 1.87 6.54 -4.85
C THR A 71 0.71 7.13 -5.65
N PHE A 72 -0.31 6.33 -5.97
CA PHE A 72 -1.49 6.83 -6.65
C PHE A 72 -2.28 7.85 -5.80
N SER A 73 -2.15 7.80 -4.48
CA SER A 73 -2.76 8.80 -3.59
C SER A 73 -2.22 10.21 -3.85
N ASP A 74 -0.96 10.36 -4.28
CA ASP A 74 -0.41 11.67 -4.69
C ASP A 74 -1.16 12.24 -5.91
N ARG A 75 -1.60 11.36 -6.82
CA ARG A 75 -2.43 11.74 -7.98
C ARG A 75 -3.84 12.11 -7.52
N LEU A 76 -4.45 11.34 -6.62
CA LEU A 76 -5.78 11.67 -6.06
C LEU A 76 -5.78 13.02 -5.35
N ALA A 77 -4.76 13.32 -4.55
CA ALA A 77 -4.60 14.61 -3.89
C ALA A 77 -4.51 15.79 -4.87
N SER A 78 -3.96 15.55 -6.06
CA SER A 78 -3.83 16.56 -7.12
C SER A 78 -5.15 16.76 -7.89
N LEU A 79 -5.90 15.68 -8.10
CA LEU A 79 -7.19 15.71 -8.81
C LEU A 79 -8.34 16.20 -7.93
N TYR A 80 -8.29 15.92 -6.62
CA TYR A 80 -9.32 16.24 -5.64
C TYR A 80 -8.69 16.94 -4.44
N PRO A 81 -8.39 18.26 -4.54
CA PRO A 81 -7.73 19.01 -3.47
C PRO A 81 -8.49 18.95 -2.13
N ASP A 82 -9.82 18.91 -2.18
CA ASP A 82 -10.68 18.79 -0.99
C ASP A 82 -10.50 17.45 -0.25
N GLN A 83 -10.01 16.42 -0.95
CA GLN A 83 -9.70 15.10 -0.38
C GLN A 83 -8.20 14.90 -0.13
N LYS A 84 -7.39 15.97 -0.22
CA LYS A 84 -5.93 15.89 -0.06
C LYS A 84 -5.51 15.28 1.29
N GLN A 85 -6.22 15.62 2.37
CA GLN A 85 -5.94 15.03 3.68
C GLN A 85 -6.22 13.52 3.69
N VAL A 86 -7.38 13.10 3.18
CA VAL A 86 -7.76 11.70 3.08
C VAL A 86 -6.78 10.91 2.20
N ALA A 87 -6.33 11.51 1.10
CA ALA A 87 -5.30 10.91 0.24
C ALA A 87 -3.95 10.76 0.96
N ALA A 88 -3.54 11.74 1.77
CA ALA A 88 -2.31 11.66 2.56
C ALA A 88 -2.40 10.55 3.64
N GLU A 89 -3.53 10.48 4.35
CA GLU A 89 -3.78 9.43 5.36
C GLU A 89 -3.81 8.04 4.71
N ASN A 90 -4.47 7.88 3.56
CA ASN A 90 -4.48 6.62 2.80
C ASN A 90 -3.08 6.23 2.34
N LYS A 91 -2.29 7.18 1.83
CA LYS A 91 -0.90 6.94 1.45
C LYS A 91 -0.08 6.41 2.62
N GLU A 92 -0.16 7.09 3.76
CA GLU A 92 0.56 6.72 4.98
C GLU A 92 0.14 5.32 5.46
N LYS A 93 -1.16 5.03 5.44
CA LYS A 93 -1.69 3.69 5.74
C LYS A 93 -1.06 2.62 4.86
N TRP A 94 -1.07 2.80 3.54
CA TRP A 94 -0.49 1.83 2.60
C TRP A 94 1.01 1.64 2.79
N LEU A 95 1.75 2.71 3.11
CA LEU A 95 3.18 2.62 3.40
C LEU A 95 3.48 1.98 4.75
N SER A 96 2.54 2.00 5.70
CA SER A 96 2.68 1.36 7.00
C SER A 96 2.40 -0.15 7.00
N GLU A 97 1.79 -0.68 5.93
CA GLU A 97 1.53 -2.11 5.78
C GLU A 97 2.84 -2.89 5.81
N SER A 98 2.94 -3.87 6.72
CA SER A 98 4.16 -4.69 6.86
C SER A 98 4.02 -6.06 6.19
N TYR A 99 5.11 -6.53 5.56
CA TYR A 99 5.14 -7.87 4.99
C TYR A 99 4.99 -8.96 6.05
N GLU A 100 5.45 -8.71 7.28
CA GLU A 100 5.31 -9.63 8.41
C GLU A 100 3.84 -9.84 8.79
N GLU A 101 3.07 -8.76 8.98
CA GLU A 101 1.62 -8.85 9.22
C GLU A 101 0.89 -9.52 8.06
N TYR A 102 1.34 -9.27 6.82
CA TYR A 102 0.81 -9.99 5.66
C TYR A 102 1.01 -11.50 5.81
N LEU A 103 2.20 -11.97 6.21
CA LEU A 103 2.46 -13.39 6.42
C LEU A 103 1.65 -13.97 7.59
N GLU A 104 1.52 -13.24 8.69
CA GLU A 104 0.67 -13.64 9.83
C GLU A 104 -0.80 -13.78 9.40
N TYR A 105 -1.31 -12.82 8.63
CA TYR A 105 -2.62 -12.89 7.99
C TYR A 105 -2.74 -14.12 7.10
N LYS A 106 -1.75 -14.40 6.22
CA LYS A 106 -1.79 -15.61 5.37
C LYS A 106 -1.78 -16.90 6.19
N ALA A 107 -1.08 -16.94 7.31
CA ALA A 107 -1.05 -18.09 8.20
C ALA A 107 -2.39 -18.29 8.92
N SER A 108 -3.10 -17.22 9.28
CA SER A 108 -4.41 -17.30 9.93
C SER A 108 -5.51 -17.78 8.98
N GLN A 109 -5.43 -17.48 7.68
CA GLN A 109 -6.40 -17.96 6.67
C GLN A 109 -6.30 -19.46 6.39
N LYS A 110 -5.23 -20.13 6.83
CA LYS A 110 -5.02 -21.58 6.65
C LYS A 110 -5.48 -22.41 7.86
N LYS A 111 -5.87 -21.75 8.96
CA LYS A 111 -6.44 -22.40 10.15
C LYS A 111 -7.95 -22.51 10.01
#